data_AF-A0A3D2MC54-F1
#
_entry.id   AF-A0A3D2MC54-F1
#
_cell.length_a   1.000
_cell.length_b   1.000
_cell.length_c   1.000
_cell.angle_alpha   90.00
_cell.angle_beta   90.00
_cell.angle_gamma   90.00
#
_symmetry.space_group_name_H-M   'P 1'
#
loop_
_entity.id
_entity.type
_entity.pdbx_description
1 polymer ?
#
loop_
_entity_poly.entity_id
_entity_poly.type
_entity_poly.pdbx_seq_one_letter_code
_entity_poly.pdbx_strand_id
1 'polypeptide(L)'
;MLTLKQSRRLNTLVVGLFAWAVALLLFFPIFWMLLTSLKTEIDAFATPPQFIFTPTLENYLHIQDRSGYFKYAWNSVTISFGATALGMLIAIPAAYSMAFYETKRTKGTLLWMLSTKMLPPVGVLVPIYLLAKQFGLLDSRTVLIVIYTLINLPILVWMIYTYFK
;
A
#
# COMPACT_ATOMS: atom_id res chain seq x y z
N MET A 1 12.28 47.57 4.52
CA MET A 1 13.30 46.52 4.74
C MET A 1 12.79 45.63 5.87
N LEU A 2 12.29 44.42 5.56
CA LEU A 2 11.84 43.50 6.61
C LEU A 2 13.05 43.03 7.40
N THR A 3 12.95 43.01 8.74
CA THR A 3 14.00 42.40 9.57
C THR A 3 14.14 40.91 9.21
N LEU A 4 15.35 40.35 9.28
CA LEU A 4 15.61 38.93 8.94
C LEU A 4 14.64 37.96 9.66
N LYS A 5 14.18 38.32 10.87
CA LYS A 5 13.19 37.57 11.66
C LYS A 5 11.77 37.66 11.09
N GLN A 6 11.36 38.81 10.54
CA GLN A 6 10.08 38.99 9.86
C GLN A 6 10.05 38.28 8.50
N SER A 7 11.15 38.32 7.73
CA SER A 7 11.26 37.58 6.46
C SER A 7 11.18 36.06 6.68
N ARG A 8 11.82 35.52 7.73
CA ARG A 8 11.71 34.10 8.08
C ARG A 8 10.29 33.71 8.48
N ARG A 9 9.60 34.51 9.30
CA ARG A 9 8.19 34.25 9.69
C ARG A 9 7.25 34.28 8.49
N LEU A 10 7.40 35.26 7.60
CA LEU A 10 6.59 35.35 6.39
C LEU A 10 6.81 34.13 5.48
N ASN A 11 8.07 33.70 5.30
CA ASN A 11 8.38 32.51 4.51
C ASN A 11 7.77 31.24 5.14
N THR A 12 7.85 31.06 6.46
CA THR A 12 7.21 29.92 7.14
C THR A 12 5.69 29.94 6.97
N LEU A 13 5.04 31.10 7.02
CA LEU A 13 3.59 31.21 6.81
C LEU A 13 3.20 30.89 5.37
N VAL A 14 3.95 31.42 4.38
CA VAL A 14 3.69 31.17 2.95
C VAL A 14 3.89 29.69 2.63
N VAL A 15 5.00 29.09 3.08
CA VAL A 15 5.28 27.66 2.91
C VAL A 15 4.23 26.82 3.64
N GLY A 16 3.81 27.21 4.83
CA GLY A 16 2.76 26.53 5.58
C GLY A 16 1.41 26.55 4.87
N LEU A 17 0.96 27.72 4.40
CA LEU A 17 -0.28 27.86 3.64
C LEU A 17 -0.23 27.06 2.34
N PHE A 18 0.89 27.09 1.63
CA PHE A 18 1.09 26.30 0.42
C PHE A 18 1.04 24.79 0.71
N ALA A 19 1.73 24.33 1.74
CA ALA A 19 1.70 22.93 2.16
C ALA A 19 0.27 22.47 2.53
N TRP A 20 -0.50 23.30 3.24
CA TRP A 20 -1.90 23.02 3.55
C TRP A 20 -2.78 22.98 2.29
N ALA A 21 -2.59 23.91 1.36
CA ALA A 21 -3.34 23.91 0.11
C ALA A 21 -3.08 22.63 -0.70
N VAL A 22 -1.81 22.22 -0.82
CA VAL A 22 -1.42 20.96 -1.48
C VAL A 22 -2.00 19.75 -0.75
N ALA A 23 -1.94 19.72 0.58
CA ALA A 23 -2.49 18.64 1.38
C ALA A 23 -4.01 18.50 1.19
N LEU A 24 -4.75 19.60 1.21
CA LEU A 24 -6.20 19.61 0.98
C LEU A 24 -6.56 19.15 -0.44
N LEU A 25 -5.77 19.56 -1.44
CA LEU A 25 -5.97 19.13 -2.83
C LEU A 25 -5.76 17.62 -2.97
N LEU A 26 -4.69 17.08 -2.38
CA LEU A 26 -4.41 15.63 -2.38
C LEU A 26 -5.44 14.83 -1.57
N PHE A 27 -6.01 15.43 -0.51
CA PHE A 27 -7.02 14.80 0.32
C PHE A 27 -8.43 14.88 -0.29
N PHE A 28 -8.68 15.81 -1.22
CA PHE A 28 -9.99 16.04 -1.82
C PHE A 28 -10.64 14.77 -2.39
N PRO A 29 -9.94 13.88 -3.13
CA PRO A 29 -10.55 12.63 -3.62
C PRO A 29 -11.00 11.68 -2.49
N ILE A 30 -10.27 11.64 -1.38
CA ILE A 30 -10.61 10.81 -0.21
C ILE A 30 -11.85 11.40 0.48
N PHE A 31 -11.87 12.73 0.64
CA PHE A 31 -13.04 13.44 1.14
C PHE A 31 -14.27 13.20 0.26
N TRP A 32 -14.10 13.25 -1.06
CA TRP A 32 -15.16 12.97 -2.02
C TRP A 32 -15.68 11.53 -1.88
N MET A 33 -14.78 10.55 -1.81
CA MET A 33 -15.12 9.14 -1.60
C MET A 33 -15.97 8.94 -0.34
N LEU A 34 -15.62 9.62 0.75
CA LEU A 34 -16.33 9.54 2.03
C LEU A 34 -17.72 10.21 1.95
N LEU A 35 -17.84 11.35 1.28
CA LEU A 35 -19.16 11.94 1.04
C LEU A 35 -20.03 11.02 0.17
N THR A 36 -19.47 10.44 -0.89
CA THR A 36 -20.22 9.55 -1.78
C THR A 36 -20.65 8.24 -1.11
N SER A 37 -19.88 7.73 -0.14
CA SER A 37 -20.26 6.50 0.56
C SER A 37 -21.47 6.69 1.49
N LEU A 38 -21.77 7.93 1.89
CA LEU A 38 -22.91 8.31 2.73
C LEU A 38 -24.14 8.77 1.94
N LYS A 39 -24.05 8.84 0.61
CA LYS A 39 -25.14 9.23 -0.28
C LYS A 39 -25.97 8.03 -0.70
N THR A 40 -27.23 8.24 -1.07
CA THR A 40 -28.00 7.22 -1.78
C THR A 40 -27.39 6.96 -3.16
N GLU A 41 -27.67 5.80 -3.77
CA GLU A 41 -27.19 5.48 -5.13
C GLU A 41 -27.60 6.57 -6.14
N ILE A 42 -28.81 7.11 -6.01
CA ILE A 42 -29.33 8.18 -6.88
C ILE A 42 -28.53 9.48 -6.69
N ASP A 43 -28.29 9.89 -5.45
CA ASP A 43 -27.56 11.14 -5.14
C ASP A 43 -26.06 11.05 -5.49
N ALA A 44 -25.49 9.84 -5.47
CA ALA A 44 -24.11 9.59 -5.86
C ALA A 44 -23.86 9.81 -7.37
N PHE A 45 -24.86 9.54 -8.21
CA PHE A 45 -24.79 9.71 -9.67
C PHE A 45 -25.43 11.02 -10.19
N ALA A 46 -25.94 11.88 -9.30
CA ALA A 46 -26.60 13.12 -9.67
C ALA A 46 -25.66 14.10 -10.41
N THR A 47 -26.18 14.72 -11.48
CA THR A 47 -25.52 15.81 -12.22
C THR A 47 -26.44 17.03 -12.22
N PRO A 48 -26.07 18.17 -11.59
CA PRO A 48 -24.81 18.48 -10.92
C PRO A 48 -24.62 17.75 -9.57
N PRO A 49 -23.37 17.57 -9.08
CA PRO A 49 -23.11 16.89 -7.82
C PRO A 49 -23.76 17.60 -6.63
N GLN A 50 -24.52 16.86 -5.83
CA GLN A 50 -25.17 17.43 -4.65
C GLN A 50 -24.25 17.44 -3.43
N PHE A 51 -24.09 18.60 -2.79
CA PHE A 51 -23.32 18.74 -1.54
C PHE A 51 -24.20 18.65 -0.29
N ILE A 52 -25.50 18.91 -0.43
CA ILE A 52 -26.51 18.78 0.62
C ILE A 52 -27.29 17.51 0.33
N PHE A 53 -27.23 16.55 1.24
CA PHE A 53 -27.92 15.27 1.16
C PHE A 53 -28.20 14.78 2.57
N THR A 54 -29.12 13.82 2.71
CA THR A 54 -29.35 13.12 3.98
C THR A 54 -28.34 11.98 4.12
N PRO A 55 -27.40 12.01 5.08
CA PRO A 55 -26.42 10.94 5.23
C PRO A 55 -27.10 9.62 5.61
N THR A 56 -26.77 8.54 4.93
CA THR A 56 -27.27 7.20 5.23
C THR A 56 -26.14 6.18 5.40
N LEU A 57 -26.41 5.11 6.14
CA LEU A 57 -25.50 3.97 6.30
C LEU A 57 -25.98 2.72 5.55
N GLU A 58 -27.06 2.84 4.77
CA GLU A 58 -27.68 1.73 4.06
C GLU A 58 -26.71 1.04 3.10
N ASN A 59 -25.85 1.79 2.42
CA ASN A 59 -24.81 1.24 1.55
C ASN A 59 -23.92 0.23 2.27
N TYR A 60 -23.54 0.50 3.52
CA TYR A 60 -22.67 -0.39 4.30
C TYR A 60 -23.39 -1.67 4.69
N LEU A 61 -24.66 -1.56 5.11
CA LEU A 61 -25.51 -2.72 5.43
C LEU A 61 -25.75 -3.57 4.18
N HIS A 62 -26.12 -2.95 3.06
CA HIS A 62 -26.36 -3.63 1.78
C HIS A 62 -25.12 -4.38 1.28
N ILE A 63 -23.94 -3.77 1.37
CA ILE A 63 -22.69 -4.41 0.98
C ILE A 63 -22.39 -5.61 1.88
N GLN A 64 -22.61 -5.48 3.19
CA GLN A 64 -22.38 -6.56 4.13
C GLN A 64 -23.37 -7.73 3.91
N ASP A 65 -24.65 -7.44 3.73
CA ASP A 65 -25.68 -8.47 3.55
C ASP A 65 -25.56 -9.20 2.21
N ARG A 66 -25.27 -8.47 1.12
CA ARG A 66 -25.17 -9.06 -0.23
C ARG A 66 -23.87 -9.81 -0.48
N SER A 67 -22.76 -9.27 0.02
CA SER A 67 -21.41 -9.75 -0.37
C SER A 67 -20.58 -10.30 0.79
N GLY A 68 -21.02 -10.11 2.04
CA GLY A 68 -20.24 -10.51 3.21
C GLY A 68 -18.88 -9.79 3.25
N TYR A 69 -18.86 -8.49 2.93
CA TYR A 69 -17.63 -7.71 2.72
C TYR A 69 -16.62 -7.83 3.86
N PHE A 70 -17.09 -7.97 5.10
CA PHE A 70 -16.23 -8.19 6.26
C PHE A 70 -15.29 -9.39 6.08
N LYS A 71 -15.73 -10.46 5.40
CA LYS A 71 -14.90 -11.62 5.07
C LYS A 71 -13.76 -11.25 4.12
N TYR A 72 -14.02 -10.44 3.10
CA TYR A 72 -12.99 -9.98 2.15
C TYR A 72 -12.00 -9.01 2.81
N ALA A 73 -12.50 -8.12 3.66
CA ALA A 73 -11.67 -7.25 4.48
C ALA A 73 -10.74 -8.08 5.36
N TRP A 74 -11.27 -9.10 6.04
CA TRP A 74 -10.48 -9.99 6.90
C TRP A 74 -9.47 -10.85 6.13
N ASN A 75 -9.83 -11.32 4.93
CA ASN A 75 -8.87 -11.96 4.01
C ASN A 75 -7.69 -11.04 3.74
N SER A 76 -7.96 -9.78 3.38
CA SER A 76 -6.93 -8.79 3.04
C SER A 76 -6.02 -8.48 4.23
N VAL A 77 -6.59 -8.33 5.44
CA VAL A 77 -5.82 -8.15 6.68
C VAL A 77 -4.93 -9.36 6.95
N THR A 78 -5.50 -10.57 6.88
CA THR A 78 -4.76 -11.82 7.14
C THR A 78 -3.62 -12.00 6.14
N ILE A 79 -3.89 -11.75 4.86
CA ILE A 79 -2.91 -11.90 3.78
C ILE A 79 -1.79 -10.86 3.92
N SER A 80 -2.15 -9.59 4.17
CA SER A 80 -1.17 -8.50 4.28
C SER A 80 -0.28 -8.67 5.52
N PHE A 81 -0.88 -8.98 6.68
CA PHE A 81 -0.14 -9.20 7.90
C PHE A 81 0.73 -10.46 7.81
N GLY A 82 0.18 -11.56 7.28
CA GLY A 82 0.91 -12.80 7.06
C GLY A 82 2.10 -12.62 6.12
N ALA A 83 1.93 -11.91 5.01
CA ALA A 83 3.00 -11.64 4.05
C ALA A 83 4.08 -10.72 4.64
N THR A 84 3.69 -9.69 5.39
CA THR A 84 4.64 -8.82 6.08
C THR A 84 5.41 -9.57 7.15
N ALA A 85 4.75 -10.36 8.00
CA ALA A 85 5.40 -11.13 9.05
C ALA A 85 6.39 -12.15 8.46
N LEU A 86 5.95 -12.95 7.48
CA LEU A 86 6.81 -13.91 6.80
C LEU A 86 7.96 -13.24 6.04
N GLY A 87 7.68 -12.10 5.39
CA GLY A 87 8.70 -11.29 4.72
C GLY A 87 9.75 -10.76 5.68
N MET A 88 9.37 -10.25 6.84
CA MET A 88 10.30 -9.78 7.87
C MET A 88 11.14 -10.93 8.44
N LEU A 89 10.54 -12.09 8.70
CA LEU A 89 11.24 -13.28 9.19
C LEU A 89 12.39 -13.70 8.26
N ILE A 90 12.23 -13.52 6.95
CA ILE A 90 13.27 -13.84 5.96
C ILE A 90 14.20 -12.64 5.73
N ALA A 91 13.65 -11.43 5.64
CA ALA A 91 14.38 -10.25 5.23
C ALA A 91 15.35 -9.74 6.30
N ILE A 92 14.97 -9.83 7.59
CA ILE A 92 15.84 -9.44 8.71
C ILE A 92 17.16 -10.23 8.70
N PRO A 93 17.18 -11.57 8.75
CA PRO A 93 18.44 -12.32 8.78
C PRO A 93 19.24 -12.15 7.47
N ALA A 94 18.57 -12.08 6.32
CA ALA A 94 19.22 -11.83 5.04
C ALA A 94 19.95 -10.48 5.04
N ALA A 95 19.25 -9.40 5.39
CA ALA A 95 19.81 -8.05 5.49
C ALA A 95 20.90 -7.95 6.57
N TYR A 96 20.70 -8.60 7.72
CA TYR A 96 21.68 -8.64 8.81
C TYR A 96 23.01 -9.23 8.35
N SER A 97 22.98 -10.41 7.71
CA SER A 97 24.19 -11.04 7.18
C SER A 97 24.92 -10.14 6.19
N MET A 98 24.17 -9.45 5.32
CA MET A 98 24.73 -8.58 4.31
C MET A 98 25.28 -7.26 4.87
N ALA A 99 24.67 -6.72 5.93
CA ALA A 99 25.07 -5.46 6.55
C ALA A 99 26.30 -5.62 7.46
N PHE A 100 26.32 -6.65 8.30
CA PHE A 100 27.38 -6.84 9.30
C PHE A 100 28.53 -7.76 8.82
N TYR A 101 28.27 -8.66 7.87
CA TYR A 101 29.28 -9.54 7.25
C TYR A 101 29.35 -9.29 5.74
N GLU A 102 29.63 -8.04 5.37
CA GLU A 102 29.67 -7.62 3.96
C GLU A 102 30.72 -8.43 3.17
N THR A 103 30.28 -9.07 2.08
CA THR A 103 31.15 -9.75 1.12
C THR A 103 31.28 -8.92 -0.15
N LYS A 104 32.28 -9.23 -0.98
CA LYS A 104 32.47 -8.58 -2.30
C LYS A 104 31.21 -8.66 -3.20
N ARG A 105 30.30 -9.60 -2.94
CA ARG A 105 29.06 -9.82 -3.71
C ARG A 105 27.84 -9.09 -3.14
N THR A 106 27.88 -8.59 -1.90
CA THR A 106 26.69 -8.03 -1.22
C THR A 106 25.95 -7.00 -2.06
N LYS A 107 26.66 -5.98 -2.58
CA LYS A 107 26.07 -4.95 -3.43
C LYS A 107 25.47 -5.51 -4.72
N GLY A 108 26.14 -6.48 -5.33
CA GLY A 108 25.66 -7.15 -6.55
C GLY A 108 24.40 -7.96 -6.30
N THR A 109 24.35 -8.71 -5.20
CA THR A 109 23.17 -9.49 -4.79
C THR A 109 21.98 -8.58 -4.52
N LEU A 110 22.17 -7.50 -3.77
CA LEU A 110 21.11 -6.53 -3.48
C LEU A 110 20.54 -5.91 -4.76
N LEU A 111 21.41 -5.51 -5.70
CA LEU A 111 20.98 -4.94 -6.99
C LEU A 111 20.26 -5.98 -7.86
N TRP A 112 20.75 -7.22 -7.88
CA TRP A 112 20.10 -8.32 -8.58
C TRP A 112 18.72 -8.62 -8.00
N MET A 113 18.56 -8.62 -6.68
CA MET A 113 17.24 -8.79 -6.05
C MET A 113 16.28 -7.67 -6.49
N LEU A 114 16.71 -6.41 -6.48
CA LEU A 114 15.86 -5.30 -6.93
C LEU A 114 15.44 -5.43 -8.40
N SER A 115 16.35 -5.87 -9.28
CA SER A 115 16.02 -6.01 -10.70
C SER A 115 14.92 -7.04 -10.94
N THR A 116 14.88 -8.13 -10.18
CA THR A 116 13.80 -9.13 -10.27
C THR A 116 12.42 -8.56 -9.96
N LYS A 117 12.32 -7.49 -9.17
CA LYS A 117 11.04 -6.83 -8.88
C LYS A 117 10.54 -5.93 -10.01
N MET A 118 11.42 -5.51 -10.92
CA MET A 118 11.04 -4.68 -12.07
C MET A 118 10.39 -5.50 -13.19
N LEU A 119 10.38 -6.82 -13.06
CA LEU A 119 9.73 -7.70 -14.00
C LEU A 119 8.20 -7.47 -13.96
N PRO A 120 7.52 -7.36 -15.12
CA PRO A 120 6.08 -7.15 -15.17
C PRO A 120 5.31 -8.29 -14.49
N PRO A 121 4.48 -8.04 -13.45
CA PRO A 121 3.78 -9.10 -12.71
C PRO A 121 2.93 -10.03 -13.58
N VAL A 122 2.35 -9.48 -14.66
CA VAL A 122 1.55 -10.22 -15.63
C VAL A 122 2.36 -11.35 -16.29
N GLY A 123 3.67 -11.17 -16.51
CA GLY A 123 4.53 -12.17 -17.14
C GLY A 123 4.76 -13.42 -16.29
N VAL A 124 4.60 -13.33 -14.96
CA VAL A 124 4.82 -14.45 -14.03
C VAL A 124 3.51 -15.10 -13.57
N LEU A 125 2.37 -14.49 -13.91
CA LEU A 125 1.07 -14.92 -13.42
C LEU A 125 0.71 -16.34 -13.87
N VAL A 126 0.96 -16.68 -15.15
CA VAL A 126 0.67 -18.01 -15.69
C VAL A 126 1.52 -19.10 -15.01
N PRO A 127 2.86 -18.97 -14.90
CA PRO A 127 3.68 -19.91 -14.13
C PRO A 127 3.21 -20.09 -12.68
N ILE A 128 2.93 -18.98 -11.98
CA ILE A 128 2.47 -19.02 -10.58
C ILE A 128 1.13 -19.76 -10.46
N TYR A 129 0.20 -19.50 -11.38
CA TYR A 129 -1.08 -20.20 -11.43
C TYR A 129 -0.90 -21.71 -11.65
N LEU A 130 -0.04 -22.12 -12.58
CA LEU A 130 0.23 -23.54 -12.84
C LEU A 130 0.85 -24.24 -11.63
N LEU A 131 1.79 -23.58 -10.94
CA LEU A 131 2.35 -24.09 -9.68
C LEU A 131 1.26 -24.25 -8.61
N ALA A 132 0.46 -23.20 -8.37
CA ALA A 132 -0.63 -23.26 -7.40
C ALA A 132 -1.65 -24.37 -7.72
N LYS A 133 -1.95 -24.57 -9.01
CA LYS A 133 -2.80 -25.67 -9.49
C LYS A 133 -2.18 -27.03 -9.23
N GLN A 134 -0.92 -27.23 -9.57
CA GLN A 134 -0.22 -28.51 -9.39
C GLN A 134 -0.11 -28.90 -7.91
N PHE A 135 0.12 -27.93 -7.03
CA PHE A 135 0.16 -28.15 -5.59
C PHE A 135 -1.23 -28.23 -4.93
N GLY A 136 -2.32 -28.07 -5.69
CA GLY A 136 -3.69 -28.11 -5.16
C GLY A 136 -4.00 -26.94 -4.20
N LEU A 137 -3.29 -25.82 -4.34
CA LEU A 137 -3.38 -24.66 -3.45
C LEU A 137 -4.18 -23.50 -4.05
N LEU A 138 -4.96 -23.76 -5.10
CA LEU A 138 -5.87 -22.76 -5.66
C LEU A 138 -6.92 -22.34 -4.61
N ASP A 139 -7.38 -21.10 -4.73
CA ASP A 139 -8.37 -20.50 -3.80
C ASP A 139 -7.94 -20.47 -2.33
N SER A 140 -6.62 -20.44 -2.07
CA SER A 140 -6.06 -20.41 -0.72
C SER A 140 -5.38 -19.09 -0.38
N ARG A 141 -5.65 -18.59 0.84
CA ARG A 141 -4.96 -17.43 1.42
C ARG A 141 -3.46 -17.68 1.55
N THR A 142 -3.05 -18.92 1.79
CA THR A 142 -1.65 -19.30 1.99
C THR A 142 -0.81 -19.03 0.75
N VAL A 143 -1.33 -19.33 -0.44
CA VAL A 143 -0.64 -19.05 -1.71
C VAL A 143 -0.46 -17.55 -1.90
N LEU A 144 -1.48 -16.75 -1.60
CA LEU A 144 -1.39 -15.29 -1.70
C LEU A 144 -0.35 -14.73 -0.72
N ILE A 145 -0.29 -15.23 0.52
CA ILE A 145 0.73 -14.86 1.51
C ILE A 145 2.14 -15.13 0.97
N VAL A 146 2.38 -16.32 0.42
CA VAL A 146 3.68 -16.71 -0.13
C VAL A 146 4.04 -15.83 -1.33
N ILE A 147 3.11 -15.65 -2.29
CA ILE A 147 3.34 -14.82 -3.47
C ILE A 147 3.69 -13.38 -3.08
N TYR A 148 2.90 -12.76 -2.20
CA TYR A 148 3.16 -11.39 -1.77
C TYR A 148 4.42 -11.25 -0.94
N THR A 149 4.80 -12.27 -0.18
CA THR A 149 6.10 -12.32 0.50
C THR A 149 7.23 -12.27 -0.52
N LEU A 150 7.20 -13.16 -1.51
CA LEU A 150 8.28 -13.30 -2.51
C LEU A 150 8.41 -12.06 -3.40
N ILE A 151 7.30 -11.48 -3.87
CA ILE A 151 7.31 -10.28 -4.71
C ILE A 151 7.83 -9.05 -3.95
N ASN A 152 7.60 -8.98 -2.63
CA ASN A 152 8.04 -7.85 -1.82
C ASN A 152 9.40 -8.04 -1.16
N LEU A 153 9.90 -9.29 -1.10
CA LEU A 153 11.16 -9.64 -0.46
C LEU A 153 12.35 -8.77 -0.89
N PRO A 154 12.55 -8.46 -2.19
CA PRO A 154 13.68 -7.63 -2.61
C PRO A 154 13.71 -6.25 -1.97
N ILE A 155 12.56 -5.57 -1.90
CA ILE A 155 12.48 -4.24 -1.28
C ILE A 155 12.61 -4.34 0.22
N LEU A 156 11.98 -5.35 0.85
CA LEU A 156 12.09 -5.54 2.31
C LEU A 156 13.55 -5.71 2.73
N VAL A 157 14.29 -6.60 2.06
CA VAL A 157 15.71 -6.82 2.33
C VAL A 157 16.52 -5.54 2.12
N TRP A 158 16.28 -4.82 1.02
CA TRP A 158 17.00 -3.59 0.72
C TRP A 158 16.75 -2.49 1.77
N MET A 159 15.49 -2.29 2.17
CA MET A 159 15.14 -1.27 3.17
C MET A 159 15.77 -1.60 4.53
N ILE A 160 15.68 -2.85 4.98
CA ILE A 160 16.28 -3.27 6.26
C ILE A 160 17.81 -3.15 6.19
N TYR A 161 18.43 -3.56 5.09
CA TYR A 161 19.87 -3.41 4.88
C TYR A 161 20.31 -1.94 4.97
N THR A 162 19.55 -1.03 4.35
CA THR A 162 19.81 0.42 4.39
C THR A 162 19.64 1.00 5.79
N TYR A 163 18.78 0.41 6.62
CA TYR A 163 18.59 0.83 8.01
C TYR A 163 19.67 0.30 8.96
N PHE A 164 20.21 -0.90 8.70
CA PHE A 164 21.29 -1.48 9.50
C PHE A 164 22.66 -0.83 9.27
N LYS A 165 22.83 -0.07 8.19
CA LYS A 165 24.10 0.56 7.78
C LYS A 165 24.03 2.07 7.95
#